data_AF-U6CTB7-F1
#
_entry.id   AF-U6CTB7-F1
#
_cell.length_a   1.000
_cell.length_b   1.000
_cell.length_c   1.000
_cell.angle_alpha   90.00
_cell.angle_beta   90.00
_cell.angle_gamma   90.00
#
_symmetry.space_group_name_H-M   'P 1'
#
loop_
_entity.id
_entity.type
_entity.pdbx_description
1 polymer ?
#
loop_
_entity_poly.entity_id
_entity_poly.type
_entity_poly.pdbx_seq_one_letter_code
_entity_poly.pdbx_strand_id
1 'polypeptide(L)'
;MGILSVDLLITLQILPVFFSNCLFLALYDSVILLKHVVLLLSRSKSTRGEWRRMLTSEGMRCIWKSFLLDAYKQVKLGEDAPNSSVVHVANAEGSDNSRNGAQVKMVDGAECHLLDFASPERPLVVNFGSAT
;
A
#
# COMPACT_ATOMS: atom_id res chain seq x y z
N MET A 1 20.91 17.17 -13.46
CA MET A 1 21.64 16.03 -12.85
C MET A 1 21.06 15.55 -11.51
N GLY A 2 19.87 15.99 -11.07
CA GLY A 2 19.31 15.61 -9.75
C GLY A 2 18.35 14.42 -9.75
N ILE A 3 17.41 14.35 -10.71
CA ILE A 3 16.29 13.38 -10.69
C ILE A 3 16.78 11.94 -10.96
N LEU A 4 17.60 11.76 -12.00
CA LEU A 4 18.19 10.44 -12.32
C LEU A 4 19.07 9.86 -11.19
N SER A 5 19.65 10.72 -10.36
CA SER A 5 20.47 10.30 -9.21
C SER A 5 19.60 9.77 -8.07
N VAL A 6 18.46 10.44 -7.82
CA VAL A 6 17.48 10.03 -6.80
C VAL A 6 16.82 8.71 -7.21
N ASP A 7 16.40 8.59 -8.47
CA ASP A 7 15.78 7.36 -8.97
C ASP A 7 16.75 6.16 -8.91
N LEU A 8 18.03 6.40 -9.22
CA LEU A 8 19.07 5.38 -9.10
C LEU A 8 19.31 4.97 -7.65
N LEU A 9 19.36 5.93 -6.73
CA LEU A 9 19.55 5.68 -5.30
C LEU A 9 18.38 4.90 -4.71
N ILE A 10 17.15 5.28 -5.05
CA ILE A 10 15.94 4.56 -4.67
C ILE A 10 15.98 3.13 -5.20
N THR A 11 16.30 2.97 -6.48
CA THR A 11 16.43 1.65 -7.12
C THR A 11 17.46 0.79 -6.39
N LEU A 12 18.63 1.35 -6.08
CA LEU A 12 19.72 0.66 -5.39
C LEU A 12 19.32 0.24 -3.96
N GLN A 13 18.50 1.04 -3.28
CA GLN A 13 17.98 0.73 -1.95
C GLN A 13 16.91 -0.37 -1.97
N ILE A 14 16.07 -0.41 -3.01
CA ILE A 14 15.00 -1.42 -3.18
C ILE A 14 15.58 -2.78 -3.59
N LEU A 15 16.62 -2.77 -4.42
CA LEU A 15 17.16 -3.93 -5.12
C LEU A 15 17.49 -5.12 -4.19
N PRO A 16 18.14 -4.95 -3.02
CA PRO A 16 18.44 -6.05 -2.11
C PRO A 16 17.17 -6.72 -1.55
N VAL A 17 16.16 -5.92 -1.20
CA VAL A 17 14.89 -6.40 -0.65
C VAL A 17 14.08 -7.10 -1.74
N PHE A 18 14.10 -6.57 -2.96
CA PHE A 18 13.47 -7.21 -4.11
C PHE A 18 14.09 -8.59 -4.42
N PHE A 19 15.43 -8.66 -4.49
CA PHE A 19 16.11 -9.92 -4.78
C PHE A 19 15.95 -10.96 -3.68
N SER A 20 15.93 -10.55 -2.41
CA SER A 20 15.69 -11.49 -1.30
C SER A 20 14.29 -12.10 -1.36
N ASN A 21 13.26 -11.32 -1.69
CA ASN A 21 11.90 -11.83 -1.91
C ASN A 21 11.85 -12.81 -3.09
N CYS A 22 12.49 -12.46 -4.21
CA CYS A 22 12.55 -13.35 -5.38
C CYS A 22 13.29 -14.66 -5.05
N LEU A 23 14.39 -14.58 -4.30
CA LEU A 23 15.13 -15.75 -3.84
C LEU A 23 14.28 -16.64 -2.93
N PHE A 24 13.52 -16.06 -2.00
CA PHE A 24 12.65 -16.81 -1.10
C PHE A 24 11.58 -17.59 -1.88
N LEU A 25 10.95 -16.95 -2.88
CA LEU A 25 9.98 -17.61 -3.77
C LEU A 25 10.64 -18.71 -4.60
N ALA A 26 11.86 -18.48 -5.10
CA ALA A 26 12.61 -19.50 -5.84
C ALA A 26 12.93 -20.72 -4.98
N LEU A 27 13.36 -20.51 -3.74
CA LEU A 27 13.63 -21.58 -2.77
C LEU A 27 12.36 -22.34 -2.42
N TYR A 28 11.24 -21.64 -2.21
CA TYR A 28 9.95 -22.25 -1.93
C TYR A 28 9.48 -23.17 -3.08
N ASP A 29 9.52 -22.67 -4.32
CA ASP A 29 9.22 -23.47 -5.51
C ASP A 29 10.14 -24.69 -5.61
N SER A 30 11.43 -24.54 -5.29
CA SER A 30 12.41 -25.63 -5.32
C SER A 30 12.11 -26.72 -4.29
N VAL A 31 11.74 -26.33 -3.06
CA VAL A 31 11.36 -27.29 -2.00
C VAL A 31 10.08 -28.04 -2.38
N ILE A 32 9.09 -27.37 -2.95
CA ILE A 32 7.87 -28.03 -3.43
C ILE A 32 8.20 -29.00 -4.57
N LEU A 33 9.00 -28.58 -5.54
CA LEU A 33 9.42 -29.43 -6.65
C LEU A 33 10.17 -30.67 -6.14
N LEU A 34 11.09 -30.49 -5.19
CA LEU A 34 11.81 -31.60 -4.54
C LEU A 34 10.84 -32.56 -3.85
N LYS A 35 9.87 -32.04 -3.09
CA LYS A 35 8.83 -32.87 -2.45
C LYS A 35 8.03 -33.68 -3.47
N HIS A 36 7.66 -33.09 -4.61
CA HIS A 36 6.97 -33.80 -5.68
C HIS A 36 7.83 -34.91 -6.29
N VAL A 37 9.12 -34.64 -6.55
CA VAL A 37 10.07 -35.63 -7.08
C VAL A 37 10.23 -36.80 -6.09
N VAL A 38 10.40 -36.51 -4.80
CA VAL A 38 10.50 -37.56 -3.77
C VAL A 38 9.22 -38.41 -3.72
N LEU A 39 8.04 -37.79 -3.72
CA LEU A 39 6.77 -38.52 -3.75
C LEU A 39 6.60 -39.39 -5.00
N LEU A 40 7.05 -38.90 -6.16
CA LEU A 40 7.05 -39.65 -7.41
C LEU A 40 7.95 -40.88 -7.32
N LEU A 41 9.17 -40.72 -6.80
CA LEU A 41 10.14 -41.80 -6.61
C LEU A 41 9.68 -42.82 -5.56
N SER A 42 8.96 -42.39 -4.52
CA SER A 42 8.40 -43.26 -3.47
C SER A 42 7.16 -44.06 -3.90
N ARG A 43 6.73 -43.97 -5.17
CA ARG A 43 5.74 -44.86 -5.82
C ARG A 43 4.36 -44.91 -5.14
N SER A 44 3.88 -43.80 -4.57
CA SER A 44 2.52 -43.70 -4.05
C SER A 44 1.58 -43.07 -5.08
N LYS A 45 0.40 -43.68 -5.28
CA LYS A 45 -0.62 -43.25 -6.24
C LYS A 45 -1.01 -41.79 -5.99
N SER A 46 -0.58 -40.97 -6.96
CA SER A 46 -0.80 -39.55 -7.20
C SER A 46 -2.12 -38.97 -6.67
N THR A 47 -2.03 -38.07 -5.68
CA THR A 47 -2.89 -36.89 -5.67
C THR A 47 -2.26 -35.86 -6.62
N ARG A 48 -2.84 -35.74 -7.81
CA ARG A 48 -2.48 -34.75 -8.82
C ARG A 48 -3.05 -33.38 -8.39
N GLY A 49 -2.53 -32.83 -7.28
CA GLY A 49 -2.74 -31.43 -6.95
C GLY A 49 -2.09 -30.59 -8.04
N GLU A 50 -2.82 -29.62 -8.59
CA GLU A 50 -2.31 -28.70 -9.60
C GLU A 50 -1.23 -27.82 -8.95
N TRP A 51 0.05 -28.10 -9.22
CA TRP A 51 1.14 -27.29 -8.70
C TRP A 51 1.15 -25.93 -9.43
N ARG A 52 0.87 -24.86 -8.69
CA ARG A 52 1.04 -23.49 -9.17
C ARG A 52 2.39 -22.96 -8.71
N ARG A 53 3.25 -22.64 -9.68
CA ARG A 53 4.53 -21.97 -9.44
C ARG A 53 4.29 -20.62 -8.77
N MET A 54 4.96 -20.35 -7.66
CA MET A 54 4.85 -19.07 -6.97
C MET A 54 5.73 -17.99 -7.61
N LEU A 55 6.94 -18.34 -8.07
CA LEU A 55 7.80 -17.42 -8.79
C LEU A 55 7.36 -17.31 -10.25
N THR A 56 6.50 -16.34 -10.53
CA THR A 56 6.05 -15.99 -11.88
C THR A 56 6.59 -14.64 -12.30
N SER A 57 6.71 -14.40 -13.61
CA SER A 57 7.10 -13.09 -14.16
C SER A 57 6.15 -11.98 -13.71
N GLU A 58 4.85 -12.28 -13.67
CA GLU A 58 3.82 -11.36 -13.19
C GLU A 58 3.95 -11.10 -11.69
N GLY A 59 4.25 -12.13 -10.89
CA GLY A 59 4.55 -12.00 -9.47
C GLY A 59 5.76 -11.09 -9.21
N MET A 60 6.87 -11.30 -9.93
CA MET A 60 8.05 -10.43 -9.80
C MET A 60 7.75 -8.98 -10.19
N ARG A 61 7.01 -8.78 -11.29
CA ARG A 61 6.59 -7.45 -11.74
C ARG A 61 5.70 -6.77 -10.70
N CYS A 62 4.79 -7.53 -10.08
CA CYS A 62 3.93 -7.05 -9.01
C CYS A 62 4.75 -6.62 -7.78
N ILE A 63 5.67 -7.46 -7.31
CA ILE A 63 6.56 -7.16 -6.18
C ILE A 63 7.39 -5.91 -6.47
N TRP A 64 7.98 -5.80 -7.67
CA TRP A 64 8.74 -4.61 -8.08
C TRP A 64 7.88 -3.34 -8.06
N LYS A 65 6.67 -3.40 -8.62
CA LYS A 65 5.72 -2.28 -8.61
C LYS A 65 5.33 -1.88 -7.18
N SER A 66 5.15 -2.84 -6.27
CA SER A 66 4.84 -2.55 -4.87
C SER A 66 5.95 -1.74 -4.20
N PHE A 67 7.21 -2.18 -4.33
CA PHE A 67 8.34 -1.44 -3.77
C PHE A 67 8.50 -0.04 -4.38
N LEU A 68 8.23 0.08 -5.68
CA LEU A 68 8.27 1.36 -6.37
C LEU A 68 7.20 2.30 -5.80
N LEU A 69 5.96 1.82 -5.64
CA LEU A 69 4.86 2.60 -5.04
C LEU A 69 5.21 3.05 -3.61
N ASP A 70 5.83 2.20 -2.80
CA ASP A 70 6.24 2.55 -1.45
C ASP A 70 7.37 3.58 -1.42
N ALA A 71 8.35 3.47 -2.32
CA ALA A 71 9.48 4.40 -2.35
C ALA A 71 9.11 5.80 -2.86
N TYR A 72 8.15 5.88 -3.78
CA TYR A 72 7.61 7.14 -4.27
C TYR A 72 6.44 7.67 -3.44
N LYS A 73 6.15 7.05 -2.29
CA LYS A 73 5.16 7.57 -1.36
C LYS A 73 5.60 8.96 -0.89
N GLN A 74 4.80 9.96 -1.22
CA GLN A 74 5.08 11.36 -0.88
C GLN A 74 4.99 11.61 0.63
N VAL A 75 4.21 10.80 1.34
CA VAL A 75 3.96 10.93 2.78
C VAL A 75 4.92 10.03 3.55
N LYS A 76 5.72 10.63 4.44
CA LYS A 76 6.66 9.92 5.32
C LYS A 76 6.41 10.31 6.77
N LEU A 77 6.69 9.38 7.69
CA LEU A 77 6.52 9.64 9.12
C LEU A 77 7.53 10.71 9.58
N GLY A 78 7.07 11.69 10.35
CA GLY A 78 7.90 12.77 10.87
C GLY A 78 8.08 13.96 9.93
N GLU A 79 7.62 13.84 8.68
CA GLU A 79 7.51 14.95 7.74
C GLU A 79 6.14 15.64 7.86
N ASP A 80 6.01 16.81 7.21
CA ASP A 80 4.76 17.55 7.18
C ASP A 80 3.62 16.75 6.52
N ALA A 81 2.44 16.77 7.15
CA ALA A 81 1.26 16.12 6.61
C ALA A 81 0.78 16.86 5.34
N PRO A 82 0.54 16.15 4.22
CA PRO A 82 0.05 16.79 2.99
C PRO A 82 -1.31 17.45 3.21
N ASN A 83 -1.43 18.72 2.79
CA ASN A 83 -2.69 19.46 2.87
C ASN A 83 -3.53 19.30 1.59
N SER A 84 -3.86 18.07 1.23
CA SER A 84 -4.60 17.76 -0.01
C SER A 84 -6.00 18.35 -0.02
N SER A 85 -6.49 18.73 -1.22
CA SER A 85 -7.87 19.15 -1.46
C SER A 85 -8.84 17.98 -1.22
N VAL A 86 -9.95 18.28 -0.55
CA VAL A 86 -11.07 17.38 -0.25
C VAL A 86 -12.38 18.15 -0.44
N VAL A 87 -13.49 17.44 -0.59
CA VAL A 87 -14.81 18.05 -0.69
C VAL A 87 -15.56 17.81 0.61
N HIS A 88 -16.03 18.88 1.25
CA HIS A 88 -16.86 18.78 2.44
C HIS A 88 -18.25 18.26 2.07
N VAL A 89 -18.66 17.16 2.69
CA VAL A 89 -20.01 16.61 2.56
C VAL A 89 -20.77 16.91 3.84
N ALA A 90 -21.82 17.72 3.74
CA ALA A 90 -22.70 17.98 4.88
C ALA A 90 -23.61 16.78 5.10
N ASN A 91 -23.71 16.30 6.34
CA ASN A 91 -24.73 15.31 6.68
C ASN A 91 -26.11 15.97 6.56
N ALA A 92 -26.97 15.42 5.69
CA ALA A 92 -28.37 15.80 5.58
C ALA A 92 -29.19 15.45 6.84
N GLU A 93 -28.63 14.67 7.76
CA GLU A 93 -29.30 14.17 8.96
C GLU A 93 -28.62 14.73 10.21
N GLY A 94 -29.27 15.70 10.86
CA GLY A 94 -28.94 16.11 12.23
C GLY A 94 -28.44 17.55 12.41
N SER A 95 -29.02 18.54 11.73
CA SER A 95 -28.90 19.94 12.15
C SER A 95 -29.79 20.20 13.37
N ASP A 96 -29.39 19.70 14.54
CA ASP A 96 -29.85 20.20 15.84
C ASP A 96 -28.91 19.69 16.93
N ASN A 97 -27.72 20.29 17.02
CA ASN A 97 -27.24 20.77 18.31
C ASN A 97 -26.03 21.67 18.14
N SER A 98 -26.26 22.93 18.53
CA SER A 98 -25.28 23.94 18.89
C SER A 98 -24.04 23.33 19.56
N ARG A 99 -22.88 23.51 18.94
CA ARG A 99 -21.60 23.54 19.66
C ARG A 99 -20.77 24.70 19.13
N ASN A 100 -20.67 25.72 19.98
CA ASN A 100 -19.78 26.85 19.86
C ASN A 100 -18.33 26.39 19.63
N GLY A 101 -17.93 26.45 18.37
CA GLY A 101 -16.56 26.49 17.89
C GLY A 101 -16.65 27.20 16.54
N ALA A 102 -15.70 28.06 16.21
CA ALA A 102 -15.69 28.81 14.96
C ALA A 102 -15.52 27.88 13.74
N GLN A 103 -16.52 27.06 13.44
CA GLN A 103 -16.63 26.36 12.18
C GLN A 103 -17.30 27.32 11.21
N VAL A 104 -16.49 27.80 10.27
CA VAL A 104 -16.99 28.38 9.03
C VAL A 104 -18.07 27.44 8.52
N LYS A 105 -19.29 27.95 8.35
CA LYS A 105 -20.43 27.20 7.82
C LYS A 105 -20.10 26.79 6.39
N MET A 106 -19.36 25.70 6.23
CA MET A 106 -18.96 25.18 4.92
C MET A 106 -20.21 24.70 4.20
N VAL A 107 -20.38 25.17 2.97
CA VAL A 107 -21.49 24.78 2.11
C VAL A 107 -21.28 23.33 1.70
N ASP A 108 -22.35 22.56 1.62
CA ASP A 108 -22.29 21.18 1.11
C ASP A 108 -21.69 21.18 -0.30
N GLY A 109 -20.72 20.30 -0.53
CA GLY A 109 -19.97 20.25 -1.79
C GLY A 109 -18.88 21.32 -1.95
N ALA A 110 -18.57 22.11 -0.91
CA ALA A 110 -17.46 23.06 -0.96
C ALA A 110 -16.10 22.33 -0.94
N GLU A 111 -15.18 22.79 -1.78
CA GLU A 111 -13.78 22.38 -1.73
C GLU A 111 -13.12 22.96 -0.47
N CYS A 112 -12.41 22.12 0.27
CA CYS A 112 -11.59 22.49 1.42
C CYS A 112 -10.33 21.62 1.46
N HIS A 113 -9.51 21.78 2.49
CA HIS A 113 -8.28 21.01 2.63
C HIS A 113 -8.27 20.13 3.88
N LEU A 114 -7.45 19.07 3.85
CA LEU A 114 -7.38 18.08 4.92
C LEU A 114 -7.03 18.69 6.29
N LEU A 115 -6.12 19.67 6.33
CA LEU A 115 -5.69 20.32 7.58
C LEU A 115 -6.68 21.37 8.09
N ASP A 116 -7.71 21.74 7.31
CA ASP A 116 -8.78 22.62 7.79
C ASP A 116 -9.61 21.95 8.90
N PHE A 117 -9.56 20.60 8.97
CA PHE A 117 -10.18 19.80 10.03
C PHE A 117 -9.28 19.62 11.26
N ALA A 118 -8.01 20.06 11.20
CA ALA A 118 -7.07 19.92 12.30
C ALA A 118 -7.36 20.95 13.40
N SER A 119 -7.09 20.57 14.65
CA SER A 119 -7.10 21.50 15.78
C SER A 119 -5.72 21.43 16.47
N PRO A 120 -5.15 22.57 16.91
CA PRO A 120 -3.76 22.63 17.38
C PRO A 120 -3.46 21.75 18.60
N GLU A 121 -4.48 21.41 19.38
CA GLU A 121 -4.34 20.65 20.64
C GLU A 121 -4.75 19.18 20.51
N ARG A 122 -5.23 18.74 19.33
CA ARG A 122 -5.72 17.36 19.15
C ARG A 122 -5.21 16.73 17.86
N PRO A 123 -4.72 15.48 17.92
CA PRO A 123 -4.38 14.73 16.73
C PRO A 123 -5.60 14.59 15.79
N LEU A 124 -5.39 14.83 14.51
CA LEU A 124 -6.35 14.52 13.46
C LEU A 124 -6.10 13.09 12.97
N VAL A 125 -7.11 12.23 13.07
CA VAL A 125 -7.06 10.85 12.55
C VAL A 125 -7.83 10.79 11.24
N VAL A 126 -7.19 10.32 10.18
CA VAL A 126 -7.78 10.22 8.84
C VAL A 126 -7.98 8.75 8.48
N ASN A 127 -9.20 8.40 8.06
CA ASN A 127 -9.54 7.07 7.59
C ASN A 127 -10.08 7.17 6.16
N PHE A 128 -9.37 6.56 5.21
CA PHE A 128 -9.77 6.50 3.81
C PHE A 128 -10.51 5.19 3.55
N GLY A 129 -11.67 5.27 2.91
CA GLY A 129 -12.48 4.10 2.56
C GLY A 129 -13.44 4.37 1.42
N SER A 130 -14.01 3.29 0.88
CA SER A 130 -15.06 3.30 -0.14
C SER A 130 -16.10 2.24 0.19
N ALA A 131 -17.36 2.49 -0.15
CA ALA A 131 -18.49 1.59 0.16
C ALA A 131 -18.64 0.41 -0.82
N THR A 132 -17.56 -0.05 -1.45
CA THR A 132 -17.57 -1.19 -2.39
C THR A 132 -18.09 -2.46 -1.77
#